data_AF-A0A8T1ACU7-F1
#
_entry.id   AF-A0A8T1ACU7-F1
#
_cell.length_a   1.000
_cell.length_b   1.000
_cell.length_c   1.000
_cell.angle_alpha   90.00
_cell.angle_beta   90.00
_cell.angle_gamma   90.00
#
_symmetry.space_group_name_H-M   'P 1'
#
loop_
_entity.id
_entity.type
_entity.pdbx_description
1 polymer ?
#
loop_
_entity_poly.entity_id
_entity_poly.type
_entity_poly.pdbx_seq_one_letter_code
_entity_poly.pdbx_strand_id
1 'polypeptide(L)'
;MSAKSKTPTKARRALLRLRGYVAPRCLSLCWGTYVLGLIWLLLHPTITVTTGELKCRGTYMSENALLIDLMEARASHQEAHSARGFHQKLLKLPDLPPSGCRDNCSHVVDWIDSELRSLDRVEAYSQVFQTDETSTPRTNVYGILRASPLADGKEAIVLVTQYRNVGADSGENSGLSLGLALLKYLSRVKWLAKDVILLAADDGYLDG
;
A
#
# COMPACT_ATOMS: atom_id res chain seq x y z
N MET A 1 -27.35 54.86 48.92
CA MET A 1 -28.00 53.54 48.99
C MET A 1 -26.91 52.47 49.01
N SER A 2 -26.76 51.78 50.15
CA SER A 2 -25.69 50.79 50.39
C SER A 2 -26.10 49.41 49.86
N ALA A 3 -25.28 48.82 49.00
CA ALA A 3 -25.54 47.51 48.41
C ALA A 3 -25.28 46.39 49.45
N LYS A 4 -26.36 45.78 49.96
CA LYS A 4 -26.28 44.60 50.83
C LYS A 4 -25.64 43.42 50.09
N SER A 5 -24.50 42.95 50.59
CA SER A 5 -23.83 41.76 50.07
C SER A 5 -24.64 40.48 50.36
N LYS A 6 -25.30 39.93 49.33
CA LYS A 6 -25.29 38.50 48.94
C LYS A 6 -24.69 37.52 49.96
N THR A 7 -25.37 37.07 51.02
CA THR A 7 -24.86 35.99 51.88
C THR A 7 -24.62 34.72 51.06
N PRO A 8 -23.44 34.07 51.16
CA PRO A 8 -23.12 32.93 50.31
C PRO A 8 -23.98 31.71 50.66
N THR A 9 -24.58 31.12 49.63
CA THR A 9 -25.32 29.86 49.64
C THR A 9 -24.49 28.74 50.28
N LYS A 10 -25.14 27.81 50.98
CA LYS A 10 -24.48 26.72 51.73
C LYS A 10 -23.47 25.92 50.87
N ALA A 11 -23.81 25.68 49.60
CA ALA A 11 -22.93 25.04 48.62
C ALA A 11 -21.62 25.82 48.36
N ARG A 12 -21.70 27.15 48.27
CA ARG A 12 -20.53 28.02 48.07
C ARG A 12 -19.61 28.00 49.29
N ARG A 13 -20.17 27.90 50.51
CA ARG A 13 -19.40 27.72 51.74
C ARG A 13 -18.72 26.34 51.82
N ALA A 14 -19.38 25.28 51.39
CA ALA A 14 -18.79 23.94 51.32
C ALA A 14 -17.62 23.89 50.33
N LEU A 15 -17.79 24.47 49.12
CA LEU A 15 -16.73 24.57 48.12
C LEU A 15 -15.52 25.39 48.59
N LEU A 16 -15.75 26.49 49.31
CA LEU A 16 -14.66 27.30 49.87
C LEU A 16 -13.90 26.56 50.98
N ARG A 17 -14.59 25.75 51.80
CA ARG A 17 -13.93 24.87 52.80
C ARG A 17 -13.12 23.76 52.13
N LEU A 18 -13.68 23.13 51.10
CA LEU A 18 -12.97 22.14 50.28
C LEU A 18 -11.73 22.75 49.61
N ARG A 19 -11.86 23.94 49.02
CA ARG A 19 -10.71 24.67 48.44
C ARG A 19 -9.67 25.00 49.50
N GLY A 20 -10.06 25.46 50.69
CA GLY A 20 -9.13 25.75 51.79
C GLY A 20 -8.41 24.51 52.32
N TYR A 21 -9.02 23.33 52.22
CA TYR A 21 -8.44 22.05 52.65
C TYR A 21 -7.56 21.40 51.56
N VAL A 22 -7.98 21.48 50.30
CA VAL A 22 -7.30 20.85 49.16
C VAL A 22 -6.16 21.72 48.64
N ALA A 23 -6.31 23.04 48.58
CA ALA A 23 -5.27 23.95 48.07
C ALA A 23 -3.89 23.77 48.74
N PRO A 24 -3.76 23.67 50.08
CA PRO A 24 -2.45 23.46 50.72
C PRO A 24 -1.90 22.04 50.51
N ARG A 25 -2.74 21.07 50.12
CA ARG A 25 -2.36 19.65 49.95
C ARG A 25 -2.30 19.21 48.50
N CYS A 26 -2.62 20.10 47.55
CA CYS A 26 -2.70 19.79 46.13
C CYS A 26 -1.35 19.28 45.58
N LEU A 27 -0.25 19.93 45.98
CA LEU A 27 1.10 19.52 45.59
C LEU A 27 1.44 18.11 46.11
N SER A 28 1.06 17.80 47.36
CA SER A 28 1.28 16.49 47.97
C SER A 28 0.44 15.40 47.31
N LEU A 29 -0.81 15.70 46.93
CA LEU A 29 -1.68 14.80 46.17
C LEU A 29 -1.12 14.52 44.77
N CYS A 30 -0.65 15.54 44.06
CA CYS A 30 -0.02 15.38 42.74
C CYS A 30 1.25 14.53 42.82
N TRP A 31 2.09 14.72 43.84
CA TRP A 31 3.25 13.86 44.05
C TRP A 31 2.85 12.42 44.39
N GLY A 32 1.82 12.23 45.21
CA GLY A 32 1.30 10.90 45.53
C GLY A 32 0.81 10.14 44.30
N THR A 33 0.05 10.79 43.42
CA THR A 33 -0.42 10.17 42.17
C THR A 33 0.73 9.92 41.18
N TYR A 34 1.72 10.82 41.13
CA TYR A 34 2.91 10.64 40.31
C TYR A 34 3.74 9.42 40.75
N VAL A 35 4.01 9.30 42.05
CA VAL A 35 4.74 8.15 42.61
C VAL A 35 3.96 6.86 42.42
N LEU A 36 2.64 6.88 42.60
CA LEU A 36 1.79 5.72 42.34
C LEU A 36 1.86 5.29 40.86
N GLY A 37 1.85 6.24 39.92
CA GLY A 37 2.04 5.98 38.50
C GLY A 37 3.43 5.41 38.18
N LEU A 38 4.48 5.92 38.84
CA LEU A 38 5.84 5.43 38.69
C LEU A 38 5.97 3.98 39.20
N ILE A 39 5.40 3.68 40.37
CA ILE A 39 5.35 2.33 40.94
C ILE A 39 4.60 1.41 39.99
N TRP A 40 3.45 1.84 39.46
CA TRP A 40 2.67 1.05 38.51
C TRP A 40 3.44 0.73 37.21
N LEU A 41 4.15 1.72 36.67
CA LEU A 41 4.97 1.56 35.46
C LEU A 41 6.14 0.61 35.70
N LEU A 42 6.80 0.70 36.87
CA LEU A 42 7.89 -0.19 37.27
C LEU A 42 7.39 -1.60 37.63
N LEU A 43 6.15 -1.74 38.07
CA LEU A 43 5.54 -3.05 38.36
C LEU A 43 5.33 -3.87 37.07
N HIS A 44 5.03 -3.22 35.95
CA HIS A 44 4.78 -3.86 34.67
C HIS A 44 5.93 -4.78 34.19
N PRO A 45 7.21 -4.33 34.12
CA PRO A 45 8.33 -5.20 33.77
C PRO A 45 8.60 -6.25 34.85
N THR A 46 8.43 -5.92 36.14
CA THR A 46 8.66 -6.91 37.22
C THR A 46 7.68 -8.08 37.13
N ILE A 47 6.39 -7.84 36.86
CA ILE A 47 5.40 -8.91 36.66
C ILE A 47 5.77 -9.75 35.43
N THR A 48 6.16 -9.15 34.31
CA THR A 48 6.54 -9.92 33.12
C THR A 48 7.78 -10.79 33.32
N VAL A 49 8.71 -10.38 34.19
CA VAL A 49 9.92 -11.16 34.54
C VAL A 49 9.61 -12.24 35.56
N THR A 50 8.77 -11.96 36.56
CA THR A 50 8.48 -12.90 37.66
C THR A 50 7.45 -13.97 37.30
N THR A 51 6.47 -13.67 36.44
CA THR A 51 5.46 -14.65 36.01
C THR A 51 5.86 -15.40 34.75
N GLY A 52 6.90 -14.95 34.03
CA GLY A 52 7.33 -15.53 32.75
C GLY A 52 6.35 -15.29 31.59
N GLU A 53 5.21 -14.66 31.84
CA GLU A 53 4.21 -14.24 30.85
C GLU A 53 4.69 -12.96 30.15
N LEU A 54 5.55 -13.12 29.14
CA LEU A 54 5.90 -12.01 28.26
C LEU A 54 4.71 -11.68 27.36
N LYS A 55 3.91 -10.70 27.75
CA LYS A 55 2.76 -10.19 26.95
C LYS A 55 3.12 -9.75 25.52
N CYS A 56 4.39 -9.50 25.23
CA CYS A 56 4.89 -9.11 23.89
C CYS A 56 5.57 -10.25 23.11
N ARG A 57 5.64 -11.48 23.65
CA ARG A 57 6.28 -12.59 22.96
C ARG A 57 5.28 -13.17 21.94
N GLY A 58 5.59 -13.01 20.65
CA GLY A 58 4.74 -13.42 19.53
C GLY A 58 4.06 -12.27 18.78
N THR A 59 4.17 -11.01 19.26
CA THR A 59 3.76 -9.85 18.48
C THR A 59 4.88 -9.47 17.50
N TYR A 60 4.75 -9.93 16.26
CA TYR A 60 5.61 -9.52 15.16
C TYR A 60 5.28 -8.09 14.76
N MET A 61 6.19 -7.16 15.08
CA MET A 61 6.12 -5.77 14.64
C MET A 61 6.99 -5.64 13.41
N SER A 62 6.36 -5.50 12.24
CA SER A 62 7.06 -5.21 11.00
C SER A 62 6.44 -3.96 10.39
N GLU A 63 7.29 -3.09 9.88
CA GLU A 63 6.87 -1.97 9.04
C GLU A 63 6.14 -2.43 7.77
N ASN A 64 6.37 -3.67 7.32
CA ASN A 64 5.69 -4.30 6.19
C ASN A 64 4.45 -5.10 6.62
N ALA A 65 4.14 -5.19 7.92
CA ALA A 65 2.92 -5.82 8.38
C ALA A 65 1.73 -4.91 8.08
N LEU A 66 0.79 -5.39 7.25
CA LEU A 66 -0.48 -4.72 7.03
C LEU A 66 -1.21 -4.60 8.36
N LEU A 67 -1.42 -3.37 8.84
CA LEU A 67 -2.25 -3.14 10.01
C LEU A 67 -3.70 -3.50 9.62
N ILE A 68 -4.22 -4.58 10.20
CA ILE A 68 -5.51 -5.19 9.86
C ILE A 68 -6.70 -4.21 9.93
N ASP A 69 -6.57 -3.09 10.65
CA ASP A 69 -7.63 -2.09 10.83
C ASP A 69 -7.43 -0.79 10.00
N LEU A 70 -6.33 -0.67 9.25
CA LEU A 70 -6.05 0.51 8.41
C LEU A 70 -6.29 0.29 6.92
N MET A 71 -6.45 -0.97 6.51
CA MET A 71 -6.50 -1.36 5.10
C MET A 71 -7.92 -1.75 4.70
N GLU A 72 -8.61 -0.84 4.03
CA GLU A 72 -9.87 -1.10 3.35
C GLU A 72 -9.61 -1.44 1.87
N ALA A 73 -10.37 -2.39 1.32
CA ALA A 73 -10.26 -2.77 -0.07
C ALA A 73 -10.67 -1.60 -0.99
N ARG A 74 -9.69 -0.88 -1.54
CA ARG A 74 -9.91 0.26 -2.43
C ARG A 74 -10.10 -0.11 -3.91
N ALA A 75 -9.99 -1.38 -4.28
CA ALA A 75 -10.28 -1.83 -5.63
C ALA A 75 -11.79 -1.96 -5.82
N SER A 76 -12.39 -1.08 -6.62
CA SER A 76 -13.82 -1.09 -6.92
C SER A 76 -14.10 -1.76 -8.27
N HIS A 77 -15.38 -1.87 -8.63
CA HIS A 77 -15.79 -2.36 -9.94
C HIS A 77 -15.22 -1.52 -11.10
N GLN A 78 -14.91 -0.24 -10.87
CA GLN A 78 -14.38 0.63 -11.91
C GLN A 78 -12.95 0.24 -12.32
N GLU A 79 -12.10 -0.12 -11.35
CA GLU A 79 -10.74 -0.60 -11.61
C GLU A 79 -10.78 -1.95 -12.33
N ALA A 80 -11.66 -2.86 -11.91
CA ALA A 80 -11.89 -4.13 -12.58
C ALA A 80 -12.37 -3.93 -14.03
N HIS A 81 -13.24 -2.96 -14.28
CA HIS A 81 -13.67 -2.61 -15.63
C HIS A 81 -12.52 -2.01 -16.46
N SER A 82 -11.59 -1.27 -15.86
CA SER A 82 -10.43 -0.76 -16.57
C SER A 82 -9.52 -1.90 -17.07
N ALA A 83 -9.37 -2.99 -16.31
CA ALA A 83 -8.63 -4.18 -16.75
C ALA A 83 -9.28 -4.82 -17.97
N ARG A 84 -10.60 -5.06 -17.92
CA ARG A 84 -11.37 -5.52 -19.08
C ARG A 84 -11.22 -4.60 -20.29
N GLY A 85 -11.18 -3.29 -20.08
CA GLY A 85 -10.99 -2.32 -21.15
C GLY A 85 -9.63 -2.46 -21.85
N PHE A 86 -8.54 -2.68 -21.11
CA PHE A 86 -7.23 -2.96 -21.69
C PHE A 86 -7.20 -4.29 -22.44
N HIS A 87 -7.84 -5.32 -21.88
CA HIS A 87 -7.94 -6.62 -22.55
C HIS A 87 -8.70 -6.51 -23.88
N GLN A 88 -9.84 -5.84 -23.89
CA GLN A 88 -10.61 -5.61 -25.12
C GLN A 88 -9.86 -4.78 -26.17
N LYS A 89 -9.01 -3.83 -25.75
CA LYS A 89 -8.15 -3.08 -26.67
C LYS A 89 -7.10 -3.99 -27.31
N LEU A 90 -6.47 -4.87 -26.53
CA LEU A 90 -5.51 -5.85 -27.02
C LEU A 90 -6.16 -6.77 -28.07
N LEU A 91 -7.36 -7.30 -27.78
CA LEU A 91 -8.10 -8.15 -28.72
C LEU A 91 -8.52 -7.46 -30.03
N LYS A 92 -8.53 -6.13 -30.06
CA LYS A 92 -8.85 -5.33 -31.26
C LYS A 92 -7.62 -5.04 -32.13
N LEU A 93 -6.43 -5.49 -31.72
CA LEU A 93 -5.24 -5.33 -32.54
C LEU A 93 -5.38 -6.08 -33.87
N PRO A 94 -4.93 -5.50 -34.98
CA PRO A 94 -4.87 -6.21 -36.25
C PRO A 94 -3.93 -7.40 -36.13
N ASP A 95 -4.25 -8.49 -36.84
CA ASP A 95 -3.43 -9.69 -36.94
C ASP A 95 -3.16 -10.43 -35.62
N LEU A 96 -3.94 -10.18 -34.56
CA LEU A 96 -3.86 -10.95 -33.31
C LEU A 96 -4.68 -12.26 -33.42
N PRO A 97 -4.05 -13.44 -33.41
CA PRO A 97 -4.76 -14.73 -33.42
C PRO A 97 -5.55 -14.94 -32.11
N PRO A 98 -6.57 -15.81 -32.12
CA PRO A 98 -7.32 -16.15 -30.90
C PRO A 98 -6.44 -16.79 -29.82
N SER A 99 -5.36 -17.47 -30.22
CA SER A 99 -4.36 -18.05 -29.30
C SER A 99 -3.22 -17.10 -28.90
N GLY A 100 -3.27 -15.81 -29.28
CA GLY A 100 -2.21 -14.83 -29.04
C GLY A 100 -1.19 -14.74 -30.18
N CYS A 101 -0.28 -13.76 -30.10
CA CYS A 101 0.63 -13.39 -31.20
C CYS A 101 1.69 -14.45 -31.55
N ARG A 102 1.99 -15.37 -30.62
CA ARG A 102 2.90 -16.51 -30.82
C ARG A 102 4.26 -16.09 -31.38
N ASP A 103 4.48 -16.15 -32.69
CA ASP A 103 5.80 -15.90 -33.30
C ASP A 103 5.98 -14.47 -33.81
N ASN A 104 4.89 -13.74 -34.12
CA ASN A 104 4.96 -12.36 -34.59
C ASN A 104 4.27 -11.41 -33.61
N CYS A 105 5.03 -10.99 -32.60
CA CYS A 105 4.53 -10.13 -31.52
C CYS A 105 4.95 -8.66 -31.62
N SER A 106 5.49 -8.21 -32.76
CA SER A 106 5.95 -6.82 -32.95
C SER A 106 4.84 -5.81 -32.66
N HIS A 107 3.66 -6.00 -33.25
CA HIS A 107 2.49 -5.13 -33.03
C HIS A 107 2.00 -5.13 -31.58
N VAL A 108 2.11 -6.27 -30.88
CA VAL A 108 1.72 -6.37 -29.46
C VAL A 108 2.72 -5.63 -28.58
N VAL A 109 4.02 -5.81 -28.83
CA VAL A 109 5.11 -5.10 -28.14
C VAL A 109 4.97 -3.59 -28.31
N ASP A 110 4.75 -3.11 -29.54
CA ASP A 110 4.54 -1.70 -29.84
C ASP A 110 3.28 -1.16 -29.14
N TRP A 111 2.21 -1.95 -29.10
CA TRP A 111 0.99 -1.59 -28.38
C TRP A 111 1.23 -1.48 -26.88
N ILE A 112 1.93 -2.44 -26.26
CA ILE A 112 2.26 -2.41 -24.82
C ILE A 112 3.11 -1.18 -24.50
N ASP A 113 4.14 -0.90 -25.28
CA ASP A 113 5.00 0.28 -25.10
C ASP A 113 4.17 1.57 -25.21
N SER A 114 3.27 1.66 -26.19
CA SER A 114 2.38 2.82 -26.35
C SER A 114 1.42 3.02 -25.18
N GLU A 115 0.81 1.95 -24.66
CA GLU A 115 -0.11 2.04 -23.52
C GLU A 115 0.66 2.37 -22.25
N LEU A 116 1.86 1.82 -22.02
CA LEU A 116 2.70 2.18 -20.87
C LEU A 116 3.12 3.65 -20.90
N ARG A 117 3.55 4.16 -22.07
CA ARG A 117 3.89 5.59 -22.24
C ARG A 117 2.70 6.53 -22.08
N SER A 118 1.48 6.04 -22.33
CA SER A 118 0.26 6.82 -22.14
C SER A 118 -0.09 7.02 -20.66
N LEU A 119 0.46 6.20 -19.76
CA LEU A 119 0.22 6.32 -18.33
C LEU A 119 1.10 7.41 -17.73
N ASP A 120 0.49 8.28 -16.94
CA ASP A 120 1.22 9.31 -16.20
C ASP A 120 2.23 8.68 -15.23
N ARG A 121 3.41 9.30 -15.09
CA ARG A 121 4.50 8.86 -14.19
C ARG A 121 5.04 7.44 -14.41
N VAL A 122 4.76 6.80 -15.55
CA VAL A 122 5.32 5.50 -15.93
C VAL A 122 6.40 5.67 -16.99
N GLU A 123 7.60 5.17 -16.72
CA GLU A 123 8.72 5.13 -17.66
C GLU A 123 8.72 3.78 -18.39
N ALA A 124 8.52 3.78 -19.71
CA ALA A 124 8.46 2.56 -20.52
C ALA A 124 9.79 2.27 -21.23
N TYR A 125 10.22 1.01 -21.17
CA TYR A 125 11.45 0.50 -21.75
C TYR A 125 11.21 -0.85 -22.43
N SER A 126 12.00 -1.13 -23.45
CA SER A 126 12.02 -2.43 -24.13
C SER A 126 13.44 -2.99 -24.14
N GLN A 127 13.55 -4.29 -23.91
CA GLN A 127 14.80 -5.02 -23.94
C GLN A 127 14.69 -6.16 -24.95
N VAL A 128 15.47 -6.08 -26.02
CA VAL A 128 15.62 -7.16 -26.97
C VAL A 128 16.72 -8.10 -26.48
N PHE A 129 16.42 -9.39 -26.42
CA PHE A 129 17.37 -10.42 -26.02
C PHE A 129 17.25 -11.64 -26.95
N GLN A 130 18.32 -12.43 -27.00
CA GLN A 130 18.37 -13.71 -27.71
C GLN A 130 18.78 -14.77 -26.70
N THR A 131 18.11 -15.92 -26.74
CA THR A 131 18.45 -17.04 -25.84
C THR A 131 19.62 -17.84 -26.40
N ASP A 132 19.57 -18.11 -27.70
CA ASP A 132 20.62 -18.79 -28.47
C ASP A 132 20.88 -18.03 -29.78
N GLU A 133 22.06 -18.22 -30.41
CA GLU A 133 22.40 -17.57 -31.69
C GLU A 133 21.47 -17.97 -32.86
N THR A 134 20.80 -19.12 -32.74
CA THR A 134 19.79 -19.59 -33.71
C THR A 134 18.37 -19.20 -33.33
N SER A 135 18.15 -18.61 -32.16
CA SER A 135 16.82 -18.24 -31.68
C SER A 135 16.36 -16.91 -32.28
N THR A 136 15.05 -16.78 -32.51
CA THR A 136 14.48 -15.49 -32.91
C THR A 136 14.67 -14.46 -31.78
N PRO A 137 15.00 -13.20 -32.11
CA PRO A 137 15.09 -12.15 -31.10
C PRO A 137 13.75 -11.98 -30.40
N ARG A 138 13.79 -11.96 -29.06
CA ARG A 138 12.63 -11.79 -28.18
C ARG A 138 12.69 -10.43 -27.51
N THR A 139 11.53 -9.88 -27.19
CA THR A 139 11.45 -8.53 -26.61
C THR A 139 10.67 -8.53 -25.32
N ASN A 140 11.31 -8.16 -24.23
CA ASN A 140 10.63 -7.85 -22.98
C ASN A 140 10.29 -6.37 -22.96
N VAL A 141 9.08 -6.03 -22.53
CA VAL A 141 8.66 -4.63 -22.33
C VAL A 141 8.38 -4.43 -20.86
N TYR A 142 8.90 -3.36 -20.28
CA TYR A 142 8.63 -3.06 -18.89
C TYR A 142 8.33 -1.58 -18.64
N GLY A 143 7.40 -1.35 -17.73
CA GLY A 143 7.04 -0.02 -17.24
C GLY A 143 7.48 0.15 -15.81
N ILE A 144 8.20 1.23 -15.51
CA ILE A 144 8.64 1.59 -14.16
C ILE A 144 7.76 2.73 -13.67
N LEU A 145 6.94 2.46 -12.65
CA LEU A 145 6.26 3.48 -11.88
C LEU A 145 7.10 3.83 -10.65
N ARG A 146 7.66 5.05 -10.65
CA ARG A 146 8.45 5.54 -9.53
C ARG A 146 7.58 5.80 -8.30
N ALA A 147 8.09 5.41 -7.14
CA ALA A 147 7.52 5.70 -5.84
C ALA A 147 7.39 7.20 -5.60
N SER A 148 6.82 7.58 -4.45
CA SER A 148 6.84 8.97 -4.00
C SER A 148 8.29 9.48 -3.95
N PRO A 149 8.58 10.75 -4.30
CA PRO A 149 9.92 11.33 -4.15
C PRO A 149 10.48 11.29 -2.72
N LEU A 150 9.61 11.05 -1.73
CA LEU A 150 9.96 10.91 -0.32
C LEU A 150 10.32 9.46 0.08
N ALA A 151 10.15 8.49 -0.83
CA ALA A 151 10.50 7.10 -0.60
C ALA A 151 12.02 6.89 -0.72
N ASP A 152 12.53 5.81 -0.09
CA ASP A 152 13.98 5.51 -0.06
C ASP A 152 14.55 5.15 -1.45
N GLY A 153 13.70 4.69 -2.39
CA GLY A 153 14.10 4.38 -3.77
C GLY A 153 15.02 3.17 -3.92
N LYS A 154 15.27 2.40 -2.85
CA LYS A 154 16.14 1.22 -2.87
C LYS A 154 15.41 -0.11 -3.07
N GLU A 155 14.09 -0.11 -2.97
CA GLU A 155 13.26 -1.30 -3.06
C GLU A 155 12.22 -1.15 -4.16
N ALA A 156 11.95 -2.25 -4.86
CA ALA A 156 10.96 -2.31 -5.92
C ALA A 156 10.14 -3.60 -5.84
N ILE A 157 8.90 -3.51 -6.33
CA ILE A 157 8.00 -4.64 -6.53
C ILE A 157 7.95 -4.90 -8.03
N VAL A 158 8.30 -6.11 -8.45
CA VAL A 158 8.24 -6.52 -9.86
C VAL A 158 7.03 -7.42 -10.07
N LEU A 159 6.14 -7.01 -10.96
CA LEU A 159 4.98 -7.75 -11.41
C LEU A 159 5.28 -8.31 -12.80
N VAL A 160 5.32 -9.62 -12.94
CA VAL A 160 5.66 -10.29 -14.20
C VAL A 160 4.39 -10.83 -14.86
N THR A 161 4.27 -10.63 -16.16
CA THR A 161 3.17 -11.14 -16.97
C THR A 161 3.67 -11.58 -18.34
N GLN A 162 3.06 -12.62 -18.90
CA GLN A 162 3.28 -13.05 -20.28
C GLN A 162 2.27 -12.37 -21.21
N TYR A 163 2.69 -12.06 -22.44
CA TYR A 163 1.82 -11.45 -23.46
C TYR A 163 1.65 -12.32 -24.71
N ARG A 164 2.53 -13.30 -24.93
CA ARG A 164 2.61 -14.09 -26.17
C ARG A 164 1.37 -14.95 -26.44
N ASN A 165 0.83 -15.55 -25.38
CA ASN A 165 -0.33 -16.44 -25.43
C ASN A 165 -1.65 -15.73 -25.07
N VAL A 166 -1.65 -14.39 -25.04
CA VAL A 166 -2.85 -13.61 -24.71
C VAL A 166 -3.62 -13.29 -25.98
N GLY A 167 -4.70 -14.02 -26.21
CA GLY A 167 -5.65 -13.80 -27.31
C GLY A 167 -7.09 -14.00 -26.86
N ALA A 168 -8.03 -14.10 -27.80
CA ALA A 168 -9.46 -14.26 -27.51
C ALA A 168 -9.78 -15.53 -26.70
N ASP A 169 -8.95 -16.57 -26.81
CA ASP A 169 -9.11 -17.83 -26.08
C ASP A 169 -8.67 -17.73 -24.60
N SER A 170 -7.95 -16.66 -24.23
CA SER A 170 -7.41 -16.46 -22.87
C SER A 170 -8.45 -15.97 -21.84
N GLY A 171 -9.72 -15.86 -22.23
CA GLY A 171 -10.84 -15.43 -21.37
C GLY A 171 -11.13 -13.94 -21.46
N GLU A 172 -11.79 -13.38 -20.43
CA GLU A 172 -12.17 -11.95 -20.41
C GLU A 172 -11.08 -11.02 -19.86
N ASN A 173 -10.07 -11.58 -19.17
CA ASN A 173 -9.02 -10.83 -18.51
C ASN A 173 -7.70 -11.57 -18.63
N SER A 174 -6.63 -10.82 -18.88
CA SER A 174 -5.25 -11.32 -18.93
C SER A 174 -4.41 -10.71 -17.80
N GLY A 175 -3.34 -11.40 -17.41
CA GLY A 175 -2.35 -10.86 -16.47
C GLY A 175 -1.81 -9.50 -16.93
N LEU A 176 -1.59 -9.34 -18.23
CA LEU A 176 -1.12 -8.10 -18.85
C LEU A 176 -2.13 -6.96 -18.66
N SER A 177 -3.40 -7.21 -18.98
CA SER A 177 -4.46 -6.21 -18.81
C SER A 177 -4.69 -5.83 -17.35
N LEU A 178 -4.54 -6.79 -16.42
CA LEU A 178 -4.64 -6.53 -14.99
C LEU A 178 -3.44 -5.70 -14.51
N GLY A 179 -2.23 -6.02 -14.95
CA GLY A 179 -1.02 -5.26 -14.67
C GLY A 179 -1.10 -3.82 -15.17
N LEU A 180 -1.54 -3.60 -16.40
CA LEU A 180 -1.75 -2.25 -16.97
C LEU A 180 -2.80 -1.45 -16.20
N ALA A 181 -3.91 -2.09 -15.82
CA ALA A 181 -4.94 -1.45 -15.00
C ALA A 181 -4.44 -1.09 -13.61
N LEU A 182 -3.65 -1.98 -12.99
CA LEU A 182 -3.03 -1.73 -11.70
C LEU A 182 -2.04 -0.57 -11.78
N LEU A 183 -1.17 -0.53 -12.81
CA LEU A 183 -0.26 0.60 -13.01
C LEU A 183 -1.01 1.91 -13.24
N LYS A 184 -2.08 1.90 -14.03
CA LYS A 184 -2.94 3.08 -14.25
C LYS A 184 -3.62 3.56 -12.97
N TYR A 185 -4.00 2.64 -12.08
CA TYR A 185 -4.56 2.99 -10.79
C TYR A 185 -3.47 3.57 -9.88
N LEU A 186 -2.32 2.91 -9.81
CA LEU A 186 -1.20 3.28 -8.95
C LEU A 186 -0.52 4.60 -9.39
N SER A 187 -0.53 4.93 -10.68
CA SER A 187 0.05 6.19 -11.17
C SER A 187 -0.66 7.43 -10.60
N ARG A 188 -1.95 7.29 -10.26
CA ARG A 188 -2.77 8.36 -9.68
C ARG A 188 -2.49 8.60 -8.20
N VAL A 189 -1.89 7.63 -7.50
CA VAL A 189 -1.62 7.75 -6.05
C VAL A 189 -0.21 8.27 -5.79
N LYS A 190 -0.07 9.08 -4.74
CA LYS A 190 1.21 9.71 -4.34
C LYS A 190 1.87 9.06 -3.13
N TRP A 191 1.26 8.03 -2.55
CA TRP A 191 1.70 7.40 -1.30
C TRP A 191 2.49 6.09 -1.50
N LEU A 192 2.86 5.75 -2.75
CA LEU A 192 3.71 4.59 -3.02
C LEU A 192 5.04 4.70 -2.28
N ALA A 193 5.33 3.69 -1.47
CA ALA A 193 6.57 3.57 -0.70
C ALA A 193 7.69 2.86 -1.45
N LYS A 194 7.38 2.12 -2.51
CA LYS A 194 8.33 1.33 -3.32
C LYS A 194 8.04 1.52 -4.80
N ASP A 195 9.06 1.41 -5.65
CA ASP A 195 8.89 1.44 -7.09
C ASP A 195 8.09 0.21 -7.52
N VAL A 196 7.22 0.35 -8.52
CA VAL A 196 6.45 -0.78 -9.07
C VAL A 196 6.82 -0.94 -10.53
N ILE A 197 7.35 -2.12 -10.87
CA ILE A 197 7.79 -2.46 -12.22
C ILE A 197 6.81 -3.50 -12.77
N LEU A 198 6.16 -3.21 -13.89
CA LEU A 198 5.42 -4.21 -14.66
C LEU A 198 6.31 -4.71 -15.79
N LEU A 199 6.67 -5.98 -15.76
CA LEU A 199 7.42 -6.67 -16.79
C LEU A 199 6.48 -7.55 -17.63
N ALA A 200 6.24 -7.14 -18.86
CA ALA A 200 5.63 -7.96 -19.90
C ALA A 200 6.72 -8.77 -20.60
N ALA A 201 6.84 -10.03 -20.22
CA ALA A 201 7.88 -10.93 -20.69
C ALA A 201 7.44 -11.75 -21.91
N ASP A 202 8.38 -12.00 -22.81
CA ASP A 202 8.30 -13.03 -23.84
C ASP A 202 8.87 -14.35 -23.26
N ASP A 203 7.98 -15.23 -22.80
CA ASP A 203 8.34 -16.51 -22.19
C ASP A 203 8.70 -17.59 -23.24
N GLY A 204 8.58 -17.30 -24.52
CA GLY A 204 8.83 -18.27 -25.58
C GLY A 204 7.68 -19.27 -25.77
N TYR A 205 8.00 -20.44 -26.34
CA TYR A 205 7.04 -21.54 -26.51
C TYR A 205 6.85 -22.38 -25.23
N LEU A 206 7.38 -21.94 -24.08
CA LEU A 206 7.16 -22.68 -22.85
C LEU A 206 5.76 -22.35 -22.35
N ASP A 207 4.86 -23.31 -22.52
CA ASP A 207 3.52 -23.32 -21.94
C ASP A 207 3.64 -22.98 -20.44
N GLY A 208 3.07 -21.84 -20.06
CA GLY A 208 2.85 -21.51 -18.64
C GLY A 208 1.94 -22.52 -17.96
#